data_AF-A0A2I0AYV4-F1
#
_entry.id   AF-A0A2I0AYV4-F1
#
_cell.length_a   1.000
_cell.length_b   1.000
_cell.length_c   1.000
_cell.angle_alpha   90.00
_cell.angle_beta   90.00
_cell.angle_gamma   90.00
#
_symmetry.space_group_name_H-M   'P 1'
#
loop_
_entity.id
_entity.type
_entity.pdbx_description
1 polymer ?
#
loop_
_entity_poly.entity_id
_entity_poly.type
_entity_poly.pdbx_seq_one_letter_code
_entity_poly.pdbx_strand_id
1 'polypeptide(L)'
;MREKPKWWYRTLAAIPYLLPLHATWTVAESVFRLSPFLEEFEFFADSFNWYVASFPPWFWMAYSMAIYLGIVRQRRWPHFLRFHVATAVLLENLLEVASIVGGWLPATVFRGKAGLHFWTATAVAYLFTVLECVRCALAGMYADVPFVGDAAYMQCDYF
;
A
#
# COMPACT_ATOMS: atom_id res chain seq x y z
N MET A 1 -8.97 -27.64 -11.76
CA MET A 1 -7.94 -26.60 -11.58
C MET A 1 -8.42 -25.35 -12.32
N ARG A 2 -8.62 -24.21 -11.65
CA ARG A 2 -8.99 -22.96 -12.34
C ARG A 2 -7.78 -22.51 -13.17
N GLU A 3 -8.01 -22.16 -14.43
CA GLU A 3 -6.98 -21.70 -15.36
C GLU A 3 -6.21 -20.51 -14.75
N LYS A 4 -4.88 -20.50 -14.86
CA LYS A 4 -4.08 -19.40 -14.31
C LYS A 4 -4.44 -18.10 -15.06
N PRO A 5 -4.59 -16.95 -14.36
CA PRO A 5 -4.93 -15.69 -15.01
C PRO A 5 -3.89 -15.34 -16.08
N LYS A 6 -4.33 -14.70 -17.16
CA LYS A 6 -3.46 -14.27 -18.27
C LYS A 6 -2.34 -13.36 -17.74
N TRP A 7 -1.15 -13.42 -18.32
CA TRP A 7 0.03 -12.69 -17.85
C TRP A 7 -0.20 -11.18 -17.71
N TRP A 8 -0.97 -10.58 -18.61
CA TRP A 8 -1.30 -9.16 -18.58
C TRP A 8 -2.25 -8.77 -17.44
N TYR A 9 -3.09 -9.69 -16.97
CA TYR A 9 -3.88 -9.45 -15.74
C TYR A 9 -3.00 -9.50 -14.49
N ARG A 10 -1.91 -10.26 -14.52
CA ARG A 10 -0.95 -10.34 -13.40
C ARG A 10 -0.14 -9.07 -13.27
N THR A 11 0.33 -8.53 -14.40
CA THR A 11 1.00 -7.22 -14.41
C THR A 11 0.04 -6.10 -14.03
N LEU A 12 -1.19 -6.10 -14.57
CA LEU A 12 -2.22 -5.11 -14.21
C LEU A 12 -2.59 -5.17 -12.73
N ALA A 13 -2.67 -6.36 -12.13
CA ALA A 13 -2.94 -6.55 -10.70
C ALA A 13 -1.77 -6.15 -9.79
N ALA A 14 -0.55 -6.04 -10.32
CA ALA A 14 0.61 -5.57 -9.56
C ALA A 14 0.68 -4.03 -9.46
N ILE A 15 0.14 -3.31 -10.45
CA ILE A 15 0.18 -1.84 -10.51
C ILE A 15 -0.38 -1.15 -9.26
N PRO A 16 -1.53 -1.55 -8.69
CA PRO A 16 -2.10 -0.92 -7.50
C PRO A 16 -1.16 -0.94 -6.29
N TYR A 17 -0.25 -1.92 -6.20
CA TYR A 17 0.70 -2.03 -5.08
C TYR A 17 1.86 -1.03 -5.16
N LEU A 18 2.05 -0.35 -6.29
CA LEU A 18 3.06 0.72 -6.41
C LEU A 18 2.76 1.87 -5.45
N LEU A 19 1.48 2.13 -5.15
CA LEU A 19 1.10 3.19 -4.23
C LEU A 19 1.41 2.82 -2.76
N PRO A 20 0.97 1.66 -2.23
CA PRO A 20 1.46 1.14 -0.95
C PRO A 20 2.98 1.13 -0.82
N LEU A 21 3.68 0.79 -1.89
CA LEU A 21 5.15 0.83 -1.91
C LEU A 21 5.66 2.26 -1.76
N HIS A 22 5.09 3.22 -2.47
CA HIS A 22 5.43 4.64 -2.32
C HIS A 22 5.11 5.17 -0.92
N ALA A 23 3.97 4.79 -0.34
CA ALA A 23 3.59 5.18 1.01
C ALA A 23 4.64 4.70 2.03
N THR A 24 5.20 3.49 1.89
CA THR A 24 6.33 3.06 2.75
C THR A 24 7.56 3.93 2.63
N TRP A 25 7.87 4.42 1.44
CA TRP A 25 9.00 5.30 1.21
C TRP A 25 8.84 6.60 2.00
N THR A 26 7.67 7.23 1.96
CA THR A 26 7.41 8.49 2.67
C THR A 26 7.48 8.33 4.20
N VAL A 27 6.96 7.23 4.73
CA VAL A 27 7.06 6.89 6.15
C VAL A 27 8.52 6.59 6.51
N ALA A 28 9.26 5.92 5.63
CA ALA A 28 10.66 5.64 5.87
C ALA A 28 11.52 6.92 5.87
N GLU A 29 11.40 7.79 4.86
CA GLU A 29 12.16 9.03 4.77
C GLU A 29 11.94 9.94 6.00
N SER A 30 10.68 10.10 6.41
CA SER A 30 10.30 10.94 7.56
C SER A 30 10.77 10.40 8.92
N VAL A 31 10.87 9.08 9.06
CA VAL A 31 11.26 8.41 10.31
C VAL A 31 12.76 8.19 10.39
N PHE A 32 13.42 7.87 9.29
CA PHE A 32 14.75 7.28 9.33
C PHE A 32 15.91 8.21 9.02
N ARG A 33 15.75 9.33 8.29
CA ARG A 33 16.90 9.99 7.64
C ARG A 33 17.85 8.94 7.02
N LEU A 34 17.28 7.93 6.34
CA LEU A 34 18.01 6.83 5.66
C LEU A 34 18.73 7.37 4.40
N SER A 35 19.49 8.46 4.57
CA SER A 35 20.30 9.13 3.53
C SER A 35 21.17 8.13 2.75
N PRO A 36 21.97 7.24 3.38
CA PRO A 36 23.02 6.57 2.61
C PRO A 36 22.55 5.43 1.70
N PHE A 37 21.34 4.89 1.87
CA PHE A 37 20.80 3.83 0.98
C PHE A 37 19.74 4.35 0.00
N LEU A 38 19.13 5.49 0.30
CA LEU A 38 18.11 6.12 -0.53
C LEU A 38 18.71 7.18 -1.48
N GLU A 39 19.91 7.70 -1.18
CA GLU A 39 20.68 8.66 -2.01
C GLU A 39 20.84 8.24 -3.47
N GLU A 40 21.01 6.95 -3.77
CA GLU A 40 21.13 6.47 -5.16
C GLU A 40 19.80 6.54 -5.93
N PHE A 41 18.67 6.60 -5.24
CA PHE A 41 17.32 6.72 -5.81
C PHE A 41 16.66 8.09 -5.54
N GLU A 42 17.32 8.98 -4.77
CA GLU A 42 16.82 10.29 -4.34
C GLU A 42 16.34 11.14 -5.52
N PHE A 43 17.05 11.16 -6.65
CA PHE A 43 16.67 12.01 -7.78
C PHE A 43 15.27 11.71 -8.34
N PHE A 44 14.91 10.42 -8.43
CA PHE A 44 13.58 9.99 -8.88
C PHE A 44 12.55 10.08 -7.76
N ALA A 45 12.95 9.77 -6.53
CA ALA A 45 12.08 9.81 -5.36
C ALA A 45 11.68 11.24 -4.99
N ASP A 46 12.60 12.20 -4.99
CA ASP A 46 12.37 13.60 -4.60
C ASP A 46 11.42 14.33 -5.54
N SER A 47 11.64 14.17 -6.85
CA SER A 47 10.78 14.79 -7.86
C SER A 47 9.34 14.25 -7.77
N PHE A 48 9.20 12.96 -7.53
CA PHE A 48 7.90 12.32 -7.33
C PHE A 48 7.27 12.72 -5.99
N ASN A 49 8.04 12.73 -4.90
CA ASN A 49 7.60 13.14 -3.57
C ASN A 49 7.14 14.59 -3.52
N TRP A 50 7.82 15.51 -4.23
CA TRP A 50 7.38 16.90 -4.31
C TRP A 50 6.03 17.04 -5.01
N TYR A 51 5.83 16.29 -6.10
CA TYR A 51 4.56 16.26 -6.82
C TYR A 51 3.43 15.66 -5.96
N VAL A 52 3.73 14.57 -5.25
CA VAL A 52 2.82 13.89 -4.32
C VAL A 52 2.46 14.81 -3.13
N ALA A 53 3.44 15.47 -2.53
CA ALA A 53 3.26 16.36 -1.38
C ALA A 53 2.49 17.64 -1.74
N SER A 54 2.40 17.98 -3.02
CA SER A 54 1.59 19.11 -3.50
C SER A 54 0.08 18.80 -3.50
N PHE A 55 -0.32 17.54 -3.37
CA PHE A 55 -1.74 17.20 -3.30
C PHE A 55 -2.34 17.53 -1.91
N PRO A 56 -3.61 17.94 -1.87
CA PRO A 56 -4.32 18.11 -0.61
C PRO A 56 -4.40 16.81 0.19
N PRO A 57 -4.42 16.83 1.53
CA PRO A 57 -4.48 15.62 2.36
C PRO A 57 -5.67 14.70 2.04
N TRP A 58 -6.81 15.25 1.60
CA TRP A 58 -8.00 14.47 1.23
C TRP A 58 -7.86 13.73 -0.11
N PHE A 59 -6.82 14.02 -0.90
CA PHE A 59 -6.62 13.45 -2.22
C PHE A 59 -6.44 11.93 -2.16
N TRP A 60 -5.65 11.43 -1.20
CA TRP A 60 -5.39 10.00 -1.04
C TRP A 60 -6.67 9.22 -0.73
N MET A 61 -7.48 9.73 0.20
CA MET A 61 -8.80 9.18 0.49
C MET A 61 -9.73 9.19 -0.74
N ALA A 62 -9.74 10.29 -1.51
CA ALA A 62 -10.55 10.38 -2.73
C ALA A 62 -10.07 9.41 -3.82
N TYR A 63 -8.76 9.24 -3.98
CA TYR A 63 -8.15 8.29 -4.89
C TYR A 63 -8.53 6.84 -4.53
N SER A 64 -8.36 6.46 -3.24
CA SER A 64 -8.74 5.14 -2.73
C SER A 64 -10.22 4.85 -2.98
N MET A 65 -11.10 5.84 -2.74
CA MET A 65 -12.53 5.72 -3.00
C MET A 65 -12.84 5.54 -4.50
N ALA A 66 -12.18 6.32 -5.37
CA ALA A 66 -12.37 6.25 -6.81
C ALA A 66 -11.96 4.89 -7.38
N ILE A 67 -10.82 4.34 -6.95
CA ILE A 67 -10.37 3.00 -7.36
C ILE A 67 -11.31 1.92 -6.84
N TYR A 68 -11.76 2.02 -5.59
CA TYR A 68 -12.71 1.07 -5.02
C TYR A 68 -14.02 1.03 -5.82
N LEU A 69 -14.61 2.19 -6.13
CA LEU A 69 -15.85 2.26 -6.90
C LEU A 69 -15.68 1.89 -8.38
N GLY A 70 -14.53 2.20 -8.98
CA GLY A 70 -14.25 1.98 -10.40
C GLY A 70 -13.79 0.56 -10.75
N ILE A 71 -13.14 -0.14 -9.81
CA ILE A 71 -12.58 -1.49 -10.06
C ILE A 71 -13.20 -2.51 -9.11
N VAL A 72 -13.04 -2.33 -7.80
CA VAL A 72 -13.43 -3.35 -6.80
C VAL A 72 -14.94 -3.61 -6.82
N ARG A 73 -15.75 -2.56 -6.95
CA ARG A 73 -17.22 -2.67 -6.96
C ARG A 73 -17.81 -3.09 -8.31
N GLN A 74 -17.04 -3.02 -9.39
CA GLN A 74 -17.55 -3.30 -10.73
C GLN A 74 -17.41 -4.79 -11.08
N ARG A 75 -18.54 -5.48 -11.26
CA ARG A 75 -18.59 -6.91 -11.68
C ARG A 75 -17.96 -7.21 -13.04
N ARG A 76 -17.72 -6.18 -13.87
CA ARG A 76 -17.10 -6.34 -15.19
C ARG A 76 -15.65 -6.85 -15.10
N TRP A 77 -14.95 -6.56 -14.01
CA TRP A 77 -13.56 -6.96 -13.82
C TRP A 77 -13.44 -8.37 -13.26
N PRO A 78 -12.39 -9.12 -13.63
CA PRO A 78 -12.18 -10.45 -13.08
C PRO A 78 -11.90 -10.38 -11.57
N HIS A 79 -12.41 -11.35 -10.83
CA HIS A 79 -12.26 -11.45 -9.37
C HIS A 79 -10.79 -11.31 -8.93
N PHE A 80 -9.85 -11.92 -9.66
CA PHE A 80 -8.42 -11.81 -9.40
C PHE A 80 -7.92 -10.36 -9.35
N LEU A 81 -8.34 -9.52 -10.31
CA LEU A 81 -7.95 -8.11 -10.34
C LEU A 81 -8.60 -7.34 -9.19
N ARG A 82 -9.89 -7.58 -8.95
CA ARG A 82 -10.66 -6.94 -7.87
C ARG A 82 -10.04 -7.22 -6.51
N PHE A 83 -9.63 -8.46 -6.27
CA PHE A 83 -8.97 -8.87 -5.04
C PHE A 83 -7.67 -8.11 -4.82
N HIS A 84 -6.73 -8.14 -5.78
CA HIS A 84 -5.45 -7.46 -5.61
C HIS A 84 -5.58 -5.95 -5.48
N VAL A 85 -6.52 -5.34 -6.20
CA VAL A 85 -6.84 -3.92 -6.07
C VAL A 85 -7.43 -3.61 -4.68
N ALA A 86 -8.35 -4.43 -4.19
CA ALA A 86 -8.92 -4.27 -2.85
C ALA A 86 -7.83 -4.40 -1.78
N THR A 87 -6.96 -5.41 -1.87
CA THR A 87 -5.82 -5.59 -0.97
C THR A 87 -4.88 -4.39 -0.99
N ALA A 88 -4.55 -3.84 -2.16
CA ALA A 88 -3.69 -2.66 -2.27
C ALA A 88 -4.32 -1.42 -1.62
N VAL A 89 -5.61 -1.16 -1.89
CA VAL A 89 -6.34 -0.03 -1.29
C VAL A 89 -6.46 -0.20 0.23
N LEU A 90 -6.68 -1.41 0.71
CA LEU A 90 -6.74 -1.70 2.15
C LEU A 90 -5.39 -1.46 2.84
N LEU A 91 -4.29 -1.91 2.23
CA LEU A 91 -2.94 -1.67 2.75
C LEU A 91 -2.64 -0.17 2.83
N GLU A 92 -2.92 0.57 1.74
CA GLU A 92 -2.73 2.03 1.69
C GLU A 92 -3.47 2.72 2.84
N ASN A 93 -4.77 2.43 2.98
CA ASN A 93 -5.60 3.03 4.03
C ASN A 93 -5.15 2.61 5.43
N LEU A 94 -4.63 1.39 5.63
CA LEU A 94 -4.11 0.95 6.92
C LEU A 94 -2.90 1.79 7.34
N LEU A 95 -1.98 2.07 6.42
CA LEU A 95 -0.80 2.88 6.71
C LEU A 95 -1.21 4.34 6.96
N GLU A 96 -2.10 4.90 6.15
CA GLU A 96 -2.62 6.26 6.31
C GLU A 96 -3.32 6.44 7.67
N VAL A 97 -4.22 5.52 8.03
CA VAL A 97 -4.90 5.54 9.33
C VAL A 97 -3.90 5.39 10.48
N ALA A 98 -2.92 4.49 10.36
CA ALA A 98 -1.87 4.34 11.37
C ALA A 98 -1.06 5.63 11.55
N SER A 99 -0.73 6.35 10.46
CA SER A 99 -0.03 7.63 10.51
C SER A 99 -0.87 8.73 11.17
N ILE A 100 -2.17 8.82 10.86
CA ILE A 100 -3.09 9.79 11.47
C ILE A 100 -3.24 9.52 12.97
N VAL A 101 -3.53 8.27 13.36
CA VAL A 101 -3.66 7.86 14.76
C VAL A 101 -2.35 8.09 15.51
N GLY A 102 -1.23 7.80 14.85
CA GLY A 102 0.09 8.09 15.37
C GLY A 102 0.31 9.57 15.68
N GLY A 103 -0.22 10.46 14.84
CA GLY A 103 -0.20 11.90 15.06
C GLY A 103 -0.95 12.37 16.32
N TRP A 104 -1.89 11.56 16.84
CA TRP A 104 -2.63 11.88 18.07
C TRP A 104 -1.86 11.52 19.35
N LEU A 105 -0.82 10.70 19.25
CA LEU A 105 -0.03 10.29 20.41
C LEU A 105 0.94 11.39 20.86
N PRO A 106 1.23 11.50 22.17
CA PRO A 106 2.17 12.49 22.68
C PRO A 106 3.52 12.39 21.96
N ALA A 107 4.04 13.53 21.49
CA ALA A 107 5.29 13.58 20.74
C ALA A 107 6.48 12.96 21.50
N THR A 108 6.45 12.97 22.84
CA THR A 108 7.46 12.33 23.71
C THR A 108 7.51 10.81 23.58
N VAL A 109 6.38 10.17 23.33
CA VAL A 109 6.28 8.71 23.15
C VAL A 109 6.49 8.33 21.69
N PHE A 110 5.92 9.13 20.78
CA PHE A 110 5.79 8.77 19.37
C PHE A 110 6.90 9.30 18.45
N ARG A 111 7.54 10.42 18.81
CA ARG A 111 8.74 10.95 18.12
C ARG A 111 10.04 10.71 18.91
N GLY A 112 9.94 10.04 20.06
CA GLY A 112 11.09 9.57 20.82
C GLY A 112 11.70 8.29 20.23
N LYS A 113 12.74 7.73 20.88
CA LYS A 113 13.42 6.50 20.44
C LYS A 113 12.47 5.30 20.29
N ALA A 114 11.47 5.18 21.17
CA ALA A 114 10.48 4.10 21.11
C ALA A 114 9.61 4.19 19.85
N GLY A 115 9.11 5.38 19.52
CA GLY A 115 8.36 5.64 18.30
C GLY A 115 9.20 5.40 17.04
N LEU A 116 10.48 5.78 17.05
CA LEU A 116 11.41 5.48 15.95
C LEU A 116 11.51 3.96 15.70
N HIS A 117 11.75 3.15 16.73
CA HIS A 117 11.84 1.69 16.60
C HIS A 117 10.51 1.06 16.17
N PHE A 118 9.39 1.55 16.69
CA PHE A 118 8.06 1.10 16.30
C PHE A 118 7.79 1.35 14.81
N TRP A 119 7.96 2.58 14.35
CA TRP A 119 7.76 2.94 12.95
C TRP A 119 8.74 2.25 12.02
N THR A 120 9.96 2.01 12.50
CA THR A 120 10.95 1.23 11.77
C THR A 120 10.47 -0.19 11.52
N ALA A 121 10.05 -0.88 12.58
CA ALA A 121 9.54 -2.23 12.48
C ALA A 121 8.29 -2.30 11.60
N THR A 122 7.38 -1.33 11.74
CA THR A 122 6.16 -1.23 10.92
C THR A 122 6.49 -1.01 9.45
N ALA A 123 7.37 -0.07 9.11
CA ALA A 123 7.75 0.21 7.71
C ALA A 123 8.41 -1.00 7.04
N VAL A 124 9.32 -1.68 7.74
CA VAL A 124 9.98 -2.89 7.24
C VAL A 124 8.98 -4.03 7.06
N ALA A 125 8.13 -4.31 8.07
CA ALA A 125 7.13 -5.36 7.98
C ALA A 125 6.11 -5.08 6.86
N TYR A 126 5.68 -3.84 6.71
CA TYR A 126 4.76 -3.44 5.66
C TYR A 126 5.42 -3.57 4.27
N LEU A 127 6.67 -3.15 4.10
CA LEU A 127 7.42 -3.31 2.85
C LEU A 127 7.47 -4.79 2.41
N PHE A 128 7.84 -5.69 3.32
CA PHE A 128 7.84 -7.13 3.02
C PHE A 128 6.44 -7.65 2.68
N THR A 129 5.40 -7.16 3.36
CA THR A 129 4.02 -7.52 3.08
C THR A 129 3.60 -7.10 1.67
N VAL A 130 3.92 -5.87 1.25
CA VAL A 130 3.64 -5.35 -0.10
C VAL A 130 4.41 -6.13 -1.16
N LEU A 131 5.69 -6.40 -0.94
CA LEU A 131 6.52 -7.18 -1.87
C LEU A 131 5.98 -8.61 -2.05
N GLU A 132 5.52 -9.23 -0.97
CA GLU A 132 4.89 -10.55 -1.03
C GLU A 132 3.56 -10.51 -1.80
N CYS A 133 2.77 -9.44 -1.63
CA CYS A 133 1.55 -9.23 -2.41
C CYS A 133 1.84 -9.08 -3.91
N VAL A 134 2.87 -8.31 -4.27
CA VAL A 134 3.33 -8.15 -5.65
C VAL A 134 3.82 -9.49 -6.22
N ARG A 135 4.61 -10.25 -5.46
CA ARG A 135 5.06 -11.59 -5.85
C ARG A 135 3.89 -12.52 -6.13
N CYS A 136 2.88 -12.51 -5.27
CA CYS A 136 1.66 -13.30 -5.43
C CYS A 136 0.88 -12.86 -6.69
N ALA A 137 0.68 -11.56 -6.89
CA ALA A 137 0.01 -11.02 -8.07
C ALA A 137 0.70 -11.45 -9.38
N LEU A 138 2.02 -11.35 -9.44
CA LEU A 138 2.83 -11.75 -10.60
C LEU A 138 2.82 -13.27 -10.82
N ALA A 139 2.81 -14.07 -9.75
CA ALA A 139 2.67 -15.52 -9.80
C ALA A 139 1.24 -15.96 -10.19
N GLY A 140 0.26 -15.06 -10.15
CA GLY A 140 -1.15 -15.37 -10.37
C GLY A 140 -1.81 -16.07 -9.18
N MET A 141 -1.31 -15.80 -7.97
CA MET A 141 -1.79 -16.33 -6.70
C MET A 141 -2.43 -15.22 -5.86
N TYR A 142 -3.37 -15.59 -5.00
CA TYR A 142 -3.96 -14.65 -4.04
C TYR A 142 -3.00 -14.49 -2.86
N ALA A 143 -2.71 -13.24 -2.49
CA ALA A 143 -1.88 -12.93 -1.34
C ALA A 143 -2.67 -13.20 -0.04
N ASP A 144 -2.11 -14.00 0.86
CA ASP A 144 -2.72 -14.32 2.15
C ASP A 144 -2.09 -13.46 3.25
N VAL A 145 -2.54 -12.20 3.32
CA VAL A 145 -2.12 -11.27 4.37
C VAL A 145 -3.15 -11.35 5.50
N PRO A 146 -2.74 -11.63 6.75
CA PRO A 146 -3.66 -11.72 7.87
C PRO A 146 -4.57 -10.48 7.97
N PHE A 147 -5.86 -10.70 8.20
CA PHE A 147 -6.93 -9.68 8.24
C PHE A 147 -7.23 -8.98 6.91
N VAL A 148 -6.20 -8.58 6.14
CA VAL A 148 -6.38 -7.87 4.87
C VAL A 148 -6.93 -8.78 3.78
N GLY A 149 -6.45 -10.02 3.70
CA GLY A 149 -6.92 -11.01 2.73
C GLY A 149 -8.41 -11.30 2.91
N ASP A 150 -8.83 -11.61 4.14
CA ASP A 150 -10.23 -11.85 4.49
C ASP A 150 -11.12 -10.64 4.18
N ALA A 151 -10.65 -9.43 4.54
CA ALA A 151 -11.37 -8.19 4.23
C ALA A 151 -11.50 -7.97 2.71
N ALA A 152 -10.44 -8.25 1.95
CA ALA A 152 -10.46 -8.15 0.49
C ALA A 152 -11.45 -9.15 -0.14
N TYR A 153 -11.50 -10.40 0.38
CA TYR A 153 -12.50 -11.38 -0.05
C TYR A 153 -13.91 -10.90 0.24
N MET A 154 -14.20 -10.40 1.45
CA MET A 154 -15.51 -9.84 1.78
C MET A 154 -15.89 -8.67 0.84
N GLN A 155 -14.95 -7.83 0.45
CA GLN A 155 -15.24 -6.73 -0.48
C GLN A 155 -15.49 -7.21 -1.92
N CYS A 156 -14.92 -8.34 -2.32
CA CYS A 156 -15.05 -8.90 -3.66
C CYS A 156 -16.25 -9.86 -3.81
N ASP A 157 -16.60 -10.63 -2.79
CA ASP A 157 -17.62 -11.68 -2.82
C ASP A 157 -19.05 -11.15 -2.65
N TYR A 158 -19.24 -10.07 -1.90
CA TYR A 158 -20.58 -9.51 -1.67
C TYR A 158 -21.13 -8.70 -2.86
N PHE A 159 -20.31 -8.50 -3.91
CA PHE A 159 -20.68 -7.78 -5.13
C PHE A 159 -20.27 -8.58 -6.36
#